data_AF-A0A2N7AXR1-F1
#
_entry.id   AF-A0A2N7AXR1-F1
#
_cell.length_a   1.000
_cell.length_b   1.000
_cell.length_c   1.000
_cell.angle_alpha   90.00
_cell.angle_beta   90.00
_cell.angle_gamma   90.00
#
_symmetry.space_group_name_H-M   'P 1'
#
loop_
_entity.id
_entity.type
_entity.pdbx_description
1 polymer ?
#
loop_
_entity_poly.entity_id
_entity_poly.type
_entity_poly.pdbx_seq_one_letter_code
_entity_poly.pdbx_strand_id
1 'polypeptide(L)'
;MPKVLVIYAHPETAKGSSTRELYKHFINSYSKKNPNDEIIVHNVSEYMPFPLKRIAVSIYNKTLAKSELNADEERFSEARQKWIDEFVDADKYVFVNPMYNLFLPTEMKSYIDMVMQAHTTFHYDQNGFYVGDLKNKKAIHLQCSGGKYHCSASDPDPKIQDLADQYLQTMLHVMGIDDYTSVFAEGMDQDPVNAIEILDNAYIKAENAGQNF
;
A
#
# COMPACT_ATOMS: atom_id res chain seq x y z
N MET A 1 19.93 -9.29 -2.28
CA MET A 1 19.52 -8.44 -1.14
C MET A 1 18.05 -8.19 -1.33
N PRO A 2 17.19 -8.40 -0.32
CA PRO A 2 15.77 -8.11 -0.44
C PRO A 2 15.52 -6.65 -0.86
N LYS A 3 14.58 -6.46 -1.76
CA LYS A 3 14.04 -5.15 -2.13
C LYS A 3 12.76 -4.87 -1.35
N VAL A 4 12.76 -3.77 -0.61
CA VAL A 4 11.61 -3.29 0.16
C VAL A 4 11.05 -2.06 -0.53
N LEU A 5 9.80 -2.18 -0.97
CA LEU A 5 9.06 -1.09 -1.58
C LEU A 5 8.12 -0.47 -0.56
N VAL A 6 8.35 0.79 -0.22
CA VAL A 6 7.49 1.58 0.65
C VAL A 6 6.56 2.41 -0.23
N ILE A 7 5.26 2.16 -0.10
CA ILE A 7 4.20 2.93 -0.75
C ILE A 7 3.56 3.79 0.33
N TYR A 8 3.88 5.07 0.32
CA TYR A 8 3.44 6.04 1.32
C TYR A 8 2.38 6.96 0.70
N ALA A 9 1.18 7.01 1.27
CA ALA A 9 0.08 7.83 0.78
C ALA A 9 -0.36 8.82 1.86
N HIS A 10 0.52 9.75 2.20
CA HIS A 10 0.17 10.88 3.06
C HIS A 10 1.05 12.08 2.69
N PRO A 11 0.48 13.29 2.52
CA PRO A 11 1.26 14.48 2.21
C PRO A 11 2.31 14.78 3.28
N GLU A 12 3.43 15.33 2.87
CA GLU A 12 4.39 15.89 3.79
C GLU A 12 3.78 17.12 4.48
N THR A 13 3.95 17.20 5.80
CA THR A 13 3.43 18.31 6.59
C THR A 13 4.51 18.86 7.51
N ALA A 14 4.48 20.18 7.72
CA ALA A 14 5.41 20.86 8.63
C ALA A 14 5.11 20.59 10.12
N LYS A 15 3.89 20.14 10.44
CA LYS A 15 3.46 19.72 11.78
C LYS A 15 3.56 18.20 11.91
N GLY A 16 3.56 17.69 13.14
CA GLY A 16 3.60 16.24 13.39
C GLY A 16 2.43 15.50 12.74
N SER A 17 2.69 14.29 12.23
CA SER A 17 1.69 13.38 11.67
C SER A 17 1.84 12.01 12.33
N SER A 18 0.76 11.49 12.90
CA SER A 18 0.76 10.17 13.55
C SER A 18 1.12 9.06 12.55
N THR A 19 0.67 9.17 11.30
CA THR A 19 1.02 8.26 10.20
C THR A 19 2.53 8.26 9.93
N ARG A 20 3.13 9.46 9.92
CA ARG A 20 4.58 9.61 9.71
C ARG A 20 5.38 9.00 10.85
N GLU A 21 4.99 9.24 12.10
CA GLU A 21 5.70 8.68 13.24
C GLU A 21 5.53 7.16 13.32
N LEU A 22 4.34 6.62 13.04
CA LEU A 22 4.11 5.17 12.96
C LEU A 22 5.06 4.52 11.95
N TYR A 23 5.17 5.10 10.75
CA TYR A 23 6.11 4.65 9.73
C TYR A 23 7.57 4.77 10.17
N LYS A 24 7.98 5.88 10.80
CA LYS A 24 9.35 6.08 11.28
C LYS A 24 9.76 5.01 12.30
N HIS A 25 8.89 4.68 13.26
CA HIS A 25 9.15 3.61 14.22
C HIS A 25 9.36 2.25 13.53
N PHE A 26 8.52 1.94 12.55
CA PHE A 26 8.67 0.73 11.74
C PHE A 26 9.98 0.73 10.92
N ILE A 27 10.21 1.74 10.07
CA ILE A 27 11.30 1.70 9.09
C ILE A 27 12.68 1.84 9.73
N ASN A 28 12.79 2.58 10.85
CA ASN A 28 14.04 2.72 11.58
C ASN A 28 14.48 1.38 12.20
N SER A 29 13.53 0.66 12.79
CA SER A 29 13.81 -0.65 13.41
C SER A 29 14.08 -1.72 12.36
N TYR A 30 13.33 -1.70 11.24
CA TYR A 30 13.59 -2.54 10.07
C TYR A 30 15.02 -2.32 9.52
N SER A 31 15.37 -1.08 9.21
CA SER A 31 16.67 -0.72 8.63
C SER A 31 17.84 -1.10 9.56
N LYS A 32 17.65 -0.97 10.88
CA LYS A 32 18.65 -1.37 11.87
C LYS A 32 18.86 -2.89 11.89
N LYS A 33 17.80 -3.67 11.69
CA LYS A 33 17.85 -5.14 11.66
C LYS A 33 18.36 -5.68 10.34
N ASN A 34 18.02 -5.00 9.24
CA ASN A 34 18.30 -5.40 7.87
C ASN A 34 19.11 -4.32 7.12
N PRO A 35 20.36 -4.02 7.55
CA PRO A 35 21.14 -2.87 7.03
C PRO A 35 21.57 -3.02 5.56
N ASN A 36 21.42 -4.20 4.97
CA ASN A 36 21.82 -4.50 3.60
C ASN A 36 20.64 -4.56 2.62
N ASP A 37 19.40 -4.41 3.11
CA ASP A 37 18.23 -4.45 2.25
C ASP A 37 18.11 -3.13 1.48
N GLU A 38 17.68 -3.21 0.23
CA GLU A 38 17.42 -2.03 -0.59
C GLU A 38 16.03 -1.50 -0.26
N ILE A 39 15.94 -0.25 0.19
CA ILE A 39 14.67 0.39 0.54
C ILE A 39 14.36 1.48 -0.47
N ILE A 40 13.28 1.30 -1.23
CA ILE A 40 12.76 2.26 -2.20
C ILE A 40 11.48 2.86 -1.62
N VAL A 41 11.37 4.19 -1.62
CA VAL A 41 10.23 4.89 -1.04
C VAL A 41 9.55 5.75 -2.09
N HIS A 42 8.26 5.50 -2.32
CA HIS A 42 7.39 6.34 -3.13
C HIS A 42 6.31 6.96 -2.27
N ASN A 43 6.35 8.29 -2.14
CA ASN A 43 5.23 9.04 -1.61
C ASN A 43 4.25 9.38 -2.74
N VAL A 44 3.21 8.57 -2.90
CA VAL A 44 2.21 8.73 -3.96
C VAL A 44 1.31 9.94 -3.76
N SER A 45 1.28 10.52 -2.56
CA SER A 45 0.59 11.79 -2.31
C SER A 45 1.38 13.01 -2.81
N GLU A 46 2.70 12.92 -2.90
CA GLU A 46 3.54 13.98 -3.47
C GLU A 46 3.68 13.84 -4.99
N TYR A 47 3.78 12.61 -5.46
CA TYR A 47 3.90 12.32 -6.88
C TYR A 47 3.21 11.00 -7.25
N MET A 48 2.08 11.12 -7.95
CA MET A 48 1.42 9.99 -8.61
C MET A 48 1.53 10.14 -10.14
N PRO A 49 2.44 9.39 -10.80
CA PRO A 49 2.75 9.65 -12.21
C PRO A 49 1.66 9.24 -13.20
N PHE A 50 0.73 8.35 -12.84
CA PHE A 50 -0.18 7.71 -13.80
C PHE A 50 -1.66 7.80 -13.39
N PRO A 51 -2.23 9.02 -13.31
CA PRO A 51 -3.67 9.16 -13.15
C PRO A 51 -4.40 8.54 -14.34
N LEU A 52 -5.52 7.86 -14.09
CA LEU A 52 -6.41 7.33 -15.11
C LEU A 52 -6.96 8.46 -15.99
N LYS A 53 -6.29 8.72 -17.10
CA LYS A 53 -6.63 9.75 -18.09
C LYS A 53 -6.91 9.09 -19.44
N ARG A 54 -7.38 9.89 -20.43
CA ARG A 54 -7.67 9.42 -21.80
C ARG A 54 -6.53 8.61 -22.41
N ILE A 55 -5.28 8.97 -22.13
CA ILE A 55 -4.10 8.25 -22.63
C ILE A 55 -4.02 6.80 -22.14
N ALA A 56 -4.36 6.52 -20.87
CA ALA A 56 -4.35 5.17 -20.33
C ALA A 56 -5.41 4.28 -21.01
N VAL A 57 -6.60 4.82 -21.25
CA VAL A 57 -7.68 4.11 -21.98
C VAL A 57 -7.31 3.92 -23.45
N SER A 58 -6.66 4.91 -24.07
CA SER A 58 -6.18 4.80 -25.45
C SER A 58 -5.17 3.68 -25.61
N ILE A 59 -4.17 3.61 -24.71
CA ILE A 59 -3.17 2.54 -24.67
C ILE A 59 -3.87 1.19 -24.52
N TYR A 60 -4.76 1.03 -23.53
CA TYR A 60 -5.49 -0.22 -23.32
C TYR A 60 -6.22 -0.71 -24.58
N ASN A 61 -6.99 0.18 -25.22
CA ASN A 61 -7.73 -0.16 -26.44
C ASN A 61 -6.81 -0.54 -27.61
N LYS A 62 -5.69 0.15 -27.78
CA LYS A 62 -4.71 -0.15 -28.83
C LYS A 62 -3.97 -1.46 -28.58
N THR A 63 -3.61 -1.76 -27.33
CA THR A 63 -3.02 -3.05 -26.95
C THR A 63 -3.97 -4.21 -27.30
N LEU A 64 -5.26 -4.09 -26.97
CA LEU A 64 -6.26 -5.10 -27.34
C LEU A 64 -6.41 -5.25 -28.87
N ALA A 65 -6.41 -4.13 -29.59
CA ALA A 65 -6.51 -4.12 -31.05
C ALA A 65 -5.20 -4.53 -31.76
N LYS A 66 -4.11 -4.73 -31.02
CA LYS A 66 -2.75 -4.94 -31.57
C LYS A 66 -2.32 -3.82 -32.52
N SER A 67 -2.67 -2.59 -32.18
CA SER A 67 -2.36 -1.37 -32.94
C SER A 67 -1.15 -0.64 -32.35
N GLU A 68 -0.45 0.11 -33.19
CA GLU A 68 0.69 0.92 -32.76
C GLU A 68 0.30 2.08 -31.83
N LEU A 69 1.11 2.25 -30.79
CA LEU A 69 1.06 3.41 -29.91
C LEU A 69 1.70 4.61 -30.63
N ASN A 70 1.24 5.83 -30.33
CA ASN A 70 1.96 7.04 -30.73
C ASN A 70 3.07 7.36 -29.72
N ALA A 71 3.96 8.31 -30.05
CA ALA A 71 5.09 8.66 -29.20
C ALA A 71 4.73 9.07 -27.75
N ASP A 72 3.60 9.75 -27.54
CA ASP A 72 3.15 10.12 -26.17
C ASP A 72 2.65 8.89 -25.41
N GLU A 73 1.94 8.00 -26.08
CA GLU A 73 1.44 6.72 -25.53
C GLU A 73 2.59 5.78 -25.19
N GLU A 74 3.60 5.66 -26.06
CA GLU A 74 4.82 4.88 -25.81
C GLU A 74 5.56 5.42 -24.59
N ARG A 75 5.83 6.73 -24.57
CA ARG A 75 6.52 7.38 -23.44
C ARG A 75 5.75 7.20 -22.13
N PHE A 76 4.43 7.31 -22.17
CA PHE A 76 3.58 7.06 -21.00
C PHE A 76 3.65 5.60 -20.55
N SER A 77 3.56 4.66 -21.49
CA SER A 77 3.63 3.22 -21.23
C SER A 77 4.99 2.82 -20.64
N GLU A 78 6.09 3.29 -21.21
CA GLU A 78 7.44 3.03 -20.71
C GLU A 78 7.66 3.59 -19.31
N ALA A 79 7.23 4.83 -19.06
CA ALA A 79 7.32 5.43 -17.73
C ALA A 79 6.51 4.62 -16.71
N ARG A 80 5.31 4.16 -17.10
CA ARG A 80 4.44 3.35 -16.25
C ARG A 80 5.02 1.97 -15.97
N GLN A 81 5.61 1.34 -16.98
CA GLN A 81 6.17 0.00 -16.86
C GLN A 81 7.26 -0.05 -15.79
N LYS A 82 8.08 1.00 -15.67
CA LYS A 82 9.11 1.08 -14.61
C LYS A 82 8.54 0.92 -13.20
N TRP A 83 7.37 1.49 -12.93
CA TRP A 83 6.72 1.38 -11.63
C TRP A 83 6.11 0.00 -11.39
N ILE A 84 5.59 -0.61 -12.45
CA ILE A 84 5.06 -1.98 -12.41
C ILE A 84 6.21 -2.97 -12.18
N ASP A 85 7.29 -2.85 -12.94
CA ASP A 85 8.48 -3.69 -12.82
C ASP A 85 9.07 -3.58 -11.41
N GLU A 86 9.18 -2.37 -10.86
CA GLU A 86 9.64 -2.17 -9.50
C GLU A 86 8.72 -2.85 -8.46
N PHE A 87 7.40 -2.78 -8.64
CA PHE A 87 6.46 -3.51 -7.79
C PHE A 87 6.61 -5.02 -7.91
N VAL A 88 6.79 -5.54 -9.13
CA VAL A 88 7.00 -6.99 -9.39
C VAL A 88 8.33 -7.47 -8.81
N ASP A 89 9.38 -6.65 -8.89
CA ASP A 89 10.73 -6.97 -8.43
C ASP A 89 10.90 -6.88 -6.91
N ALA A 90 10.01 -6.17 -6.22
CA ALA A 90 10.06 -6.05 -4.76
C ALA A 90 9.77 -7.39 -4.07
N ASP A 91 10.50 -7.68 -2.99
CA ASP A 91 10.28 -8.86 -2.15
C ASP A 91 9.31 -8.54 -1.00
N LYS A 92 9.34 -7.29 -0.54
CA LYS A 92 8.55 -6.81 0.59
C LYS A 92 7.86 -5.49 0.28
N TYR A 93 6.64 -5.34 0.76
CA TYR A 93 5.83 -4.13 0.60
C TYR A 93 5.45 -3.52 1.94
N VAL A 94 5.59 -2.20 2.06
CA VAL A 94 5.19 -1.42 3.23
C VAL A 94 4.20 -0.37 2.76
N PHE A 95 2.91 -0.60 3.01
CA PHE A 95 1.84 0.35 2.72
C PHE A 95 1.62 1.25 3.91
N VAL A 96 1.59 2.57 3.70
CA VAL A 96 1.42 3.54 4.78
C VAL A 96 0.38 4.58 4.42
N ASN A 97 -0.66 4.72 5.22
CA ASN A 97 -1.68 5.74 5.03
C ASN A 97 -2.45 6.09 6.32
N PRO A 98 -3.05 7.28 6.41
CA PRO A 98 -4.18 7.48 7.29
C PRO A 98 -5.43 6.79 6.74
N MET A 99 -6.45 6.61 7.57
CA MET A 99 -7.80 6.31 7.14
C MET A 99 -8.56 7.62 6.89
N TYR A 100 -9.13 7.77 5.69
CA TYR A 100 -10.05 8.85 5.35
C TYR A 100 -11.40 8.27 4.94
N ASN A 101 -12.46 8.63 5.68
CA ASN A 101 -13.83 8.16 5.42
C ASN A 101 -13.92 6.63 5.26
N LEU A 102 -13.37 5.90 6.24
CA LEU A 102 -13.35 4.42 6.29
C LEU A 102 -12.47 3.74 5.22
N PHE A 103 -11.77 4.51 4.38
CA PHE A 103 -11.01 3.99 3.25
C PHE A 103 -9.59 4.55 3.18
N LEU A 104 -8.80 4.02 2.24
CA LEU A 104 -7.47 4.51 1.92
C LEU A 104 -7.53 5.84 1.13
N PRO A 105 -6.46 6.65 1.15
CA PRO A 105 -6.33 7.83 0.29
C PRO A 105 -6.43 7.47 -1.19
N THR A 106 -6.95 8.41 -1.98
CA THR A 106 -7.20 8.23 -3.42
C THR A 106 -5.95 7.88 -4.21
N GLU A 107 -4.80 8.37 -3.76
CA GLU A 107 -3.50 8.14 -4.40
C GLU A 107 -3.02 6.70 -4.19
N MET A 108 -3.26 6.13 -3.00
CA MET A 108 -2.99 4.70 -2.75
C MET A 108 -3.86 3.84 -3.67
N LYS A 109 -5.14 4.17 -3.83
CA LYS A 109 -6.05 3.44 -4.72
C LYS A 109 -5.58 3.51 -6.16
N SER A 110 -5.16 4.70 -6.59
CA SER A 110 -4.62 4.92 -7.93
C SER A 110 -3.32 4.15 -8.16
N TYR A 111 -2.47 4.04 -7.14
CA TYR A 111 -1.25 3.22 -7.20
C TYR A 111 -1.57 1.74 -7.36
N ILE A 112 -2.51 1.20 -6.59
CA ILE A 112 -2.95 -0.20 -6.72
C ILE A 112 -3.53 -0.46 -8.13
N ASP A 113 -4.38 0.42 -8.64
CA ASP A 113 -4.92 0.30 -10.01
C ASP A 113 -3.80 0.30 -11.08
N MET A 114 -2.72 1.03 -10.84
CA MET A 114 -1.59 1.08 -11.75
C MET A 114 -0.79 -0.23 -11.74
N VAL A 115 -0.48 -0.79 -10.58
CA VAL A 115 0.38 -2.00 -10.49
C VAL A 115 -0.41 -3.30 -10.71
N MET A 116 -1.72 -3.30 -10.47
CA MET A 116 -2.56 -4.47 -10.67
C MET A 116 -2.86 -4.68 -12.15
N GLN A 117 -2.10 -5.55 -12.82
CA GLN A 117 -2.14 -5.75 -14.27
C GLN A 117 -2.29 -7.22 -14.63
N ALA A 118 -3.28 -7.51 -15.49
CA ALA A 118 -3.47 -8.84 -16.03
C ALA A 118 -2.25 -9.27 -16.85
N HIS A 119 -1.84 -10.53 -16.69
CA HIS A 119 -0.63 -11.14 -17.25
C HIS A 119 0.69 -10.54 -16.72
N THR A 120 0.65 -9.80 -15.61
CA THR A 120 1.86 -9.28 -14.95
C THR A 120 1.85 -9.53 -13.45
N THR A 121 0.79 -9.12 -12.74
CA THR A 121 0.64 -9.37 -11.30
C THR A 121 -0.42 -10.41 -10.97
N PHE A 122 -1.31 -10.69 -11.93
CA PHE A 122 -2.25 -11.81 -11.88
C PHE A 122 -2.64 -12.20 -13.31
N HIS A 123 -3.21 -13.39 -13.49
CA HIS A 123 -3.85 -13.79 -14.75
C HIS A 123 -5.14 -14.57 -14.49
N TYR A 124 -5.92 -14.87 -15.53
CA TYR A 124 -7.06 -15.77 -15.46
C TYR A 124 -6.68 -17.15 -15.99
N ASP A 125 -7.05 -18.20 -15.26
CA ASP A 125 -6.88 -19.58 -15.69
C ASP A 125 -7.92 -19.98 -16.76
N GLN A 126 -7.84 -21.22 -17.25
CA GLN A 126 -8.77 -21.77 -18.24
C GLN A 126 -10.24 -21.83 -17.78
N ASN A 127 -10.50 -21.72 -16.47
CA ASN A 127 -11.84 -21.71 -15.88
C ASN A 127 -12.34 -20.29 -15.58
N GLY A 128 -11.52 -19.27 -15.82
CA GLY A 128 -11.83 -17.87 -15.54
C GLY A 128 -11.58 -17.45 -14.09
N PHE A 129 -10.89 -18.26 -13.29
CA PHE A 129 -10.46 -17.86 -11.94
C PHE A 129 -9.18 -17.04 -12.02
N TYR A 130 -9.06 -16.01 -11.18
CA TYR A 130 -7.82 -15.28 -11.06
C TYR A 130 -6.75 -16.15 -10.37
N VAL A 131 -5.51 -16.00 -10.81
CA VAL A 131 -4.32 -16.63 -10.24
C VAL A 131 -3.29 -15.52 -10.07
N GLY A 132 -2.90 -15.25 -8.84
CA GLY A 132 -1.88 -14.24 -8.53
C GLY A 132 -0.47 -14.72 -8.88
N ASP A 133 0.32 -13.85 -9.51
CA ASP A 133 1.66 -14.17 -10.03
C ASP A 133 2.79 -13.78 -9.07
N LEU A 134 2.50 -12.98 -8.04
CA LEU A 134 3.47 -12.41 -7.12
C LEU A 134 3.71 -13.31 -5.89
N LYS A 135 4.33 -14.48 -6.11
CA LYS A 135 4.59 -15.47 -5.05
C LYS A 135 5.81 -15.13 -4.19
N ASN A 136 5.83 -15.67 -2.97
CA ASN A 136 6.93 -15.53 -1.99
C ASN A 136 7.23 -14.08 -1.61
N LYS A 137 6.21 -13.24 -1.57
CA LYS A 137 6.32 -11.84 -1.18
C LYS A 137 5.58 -11.59 0.13
N LYS A 138 6.00 -10.55 0.84
CA LYS A 138 5.45 -10.18 2.14
C LYS A 138 4.99 -8.73 2.15
N ALA A 139 3.86 -8.45 2.77
CA ALA A 139 3.30 -7.11 2.87
C ALA A 139 2.95 -6.74 4.31
N ILE A 140 3.13 -5.46 4.64
CA ILE A 140 2.63 -4.88 5.87
C ILE A 140 1.89 -3.57 5.58
N HIS A 141 0.75 -3.37 6.25
CA HIS A 141 -0.01 -2.14 6.22
C HIS A 141 0.10 -1.39 7.55
N LEU A 142 0.55 -0.15 7.49
CA LEU A 142 0.64 0.76 8.63
C LEU A 142 -0.44 1.83 8.49
N GLN A 143 -1.44 1.80 9.37
CA GLN A 143 -2.60 2.68 9.28
C GLN A 143 -2.85 3.47 10.56
N CYS A 144 -3.18 4.75 10.39
CA CYS A 144 -3.67 5.62 11.47
C CYS A 144 -5.14 5.96 11.28
N SER A 145 -5.94 5.93 12.35
CA SER A 145 -7.35 6.33 12.31
C SER A 145 -7.79 7.05 13.59
N GLY A 146 -8.61 8.10 13.43
CA GLY A 146 -9.18 8.86 14.56
C GLY A 146 -10.03 8.00 15.51
N GLY A 147 -10.87 7.12 14.94
CA GLY A 147 -11.70 6.15 15.65
C GLY A 147 -11.03 4.78 15.80
N LYS A 148 -11.64 3.91 16.62
CA LYS A 148 -11.24 2.50 16.80
C LYS A 148 -12.04 1.57 15.90
N TYR A 149 -11.35 0.73 15.12
CA TYR A 149 -11.95 -0.19 14.15
C TYR A 149 -11.50 -1.64 14.33
N HIS A 150 -10.53 -1.92 15.20
CA HIS A 150 -10.02 -3.28 15.40
C HIS A 150 -10.13 -3.77 16.84
N CYS A 151 -10.41 -2.86 17.78
CA CYS A 151 -10.55 -3.16 19.20
C CYS A 151 -11.70 -2.32 19.79
N SER A 152 -12.93 -2.84 19.75
CA SER A 152 -14.06 -2.26 20.47
C SER A 152 -14.81 -3.35 21.25
N ALA A 153 -15.07 -3.11 22.53
CA ALA A 153 -15.85 -4.02 23.37
C ALA A 153 -17.37 -3.93 23.08
N SER A 154 -17.81 -2.92 22.35
CA SER A 154 -19.24 -2.62 22.12
C SER A 154 -19.73 -2.94 20.71
N ASP A 155 -18.83 -3.27 19.79
CA ASP A 155 -19.18 -3.63 18.41
C ASP A 155 -18.90 -5.12 18.19
N PRO A 156 -19.88 -5.93 17.74
CA PRO A 156 -19.67 -7.35 17.48
C PRO A 156 -18.72 -7.63 16.30
N ASP A 157 -18.52 -6.68 15.38
CA ASP A 157 -17.56 -6.82 14.28
C ASP A 157 -17.00 -5.44 13.85
N PRO A 158 -16.14 -4.81 14.68
CA PRO A 158 -15.66 -3.46 14.41
C PRO A 158 -14.87 -3.35 13.11
N LYS A 159 -14.31 -4.49 12.63
CA LYS A 159 -13.48 -4.54 11.43
C LYS A 159 -14.26 -4.31 10.15
N ILE A 160 -15.58 -4.53 10.17
CA ILE A 160 -16.42 -4.37 8.98
C ILE A 160 -16.34 -2.95 8.39
N GLN A 161 -15.99 -1.97 9.22
CA GLN A 161 -15.85 -0.57 8.83
C GLN A 161 -14.44 -0.19 8.37
N ASP A 162 -13.41 -1.02 8.57
CA ASP A 162 -12.10 -0.77 7.96
C ASP A 162 -12.05 -1.31 6.53
N LEU A 163 -12.62 -0.54 5.60
CA LEU A 163 -12.60 -0.87 4.18
C LEU A 163 -11.20 -0.67 3.57
N ALA A 164 -10.32 0.07 4.22
CA ALA A 164 -8.97 0.33 3.73
C ALA A 164 -8.08 -0.90 3.81
N ASP A 165 -7.98 -1.50 5.00
CA ASP A 165 -7.18 -2.71 5.23
C ASP A 165 -7.75 -3.91 4.48
N GLN A 166 -9.09 -4.07 4.51
CA GLN A 166 -9.78 -5.12 3.76
C GLN A 166 -9.51 -5.03 2.26
N TYR A 167 -9.56 -3.82 1.68
CA TYR A 167 -9.27 -3.63 0.26
C TYR A 167 -7.82 -4.01 -0.07
N LEU A 168 -6.84 -3.51 0.70
CA LEU A 168 -5.44 -3.83 0.46
C LEU A 168 -5.18 -5.34 0.56
N GLN A 169 -5.64 -5.98 1.64
CA GLN A 169 -5.52 -7.43 1.82
C GLN A 169 -6.12 -8.20 0.63
N THR A 170 -7.32 -7.82 0.19
CA THR A 170 -8.01 -8.49 -0.91
C THR A 170 -7.26 -8.33 -2.23
N MET A 171 -6.82 -7.12 -2.56
CA MET A 171 -6.11 -6.87 -3.83
C MET A 171 -4.74 -7.53 -3.86
N LEU A 172 -4.01 -7.52 -2.73
CA LEU A 172 -2.73 -8.21 -2.61
C LEU A 172 -2.90 -9.72 -2.71
N HIS A 173 -3.94 -10.29 -2.10
CA HIS A 173 -4.30 -11.71 -2.27
C HIS A 173 -4.58 -12.06 -3.74
N VAL A 174 -5.33 -11.22 -4.46
CA VAL A 174 -5.59 -11.42 -5.90
C VAL A 174 -4.28 -11.46 -6.69
N MET A 175 -3.31 -10.61 -6.34
CA MET A 175 -1.97 -10.62 -6.95
C MET A 175 -1.07 -11.76 -6.44
N GLY A 176 -1.49 -12.53 -5.43
CA GLY A 176 -0.77 -13.71 -4.91
C GLY A 176 0.12 -13.44 -3.70
N ILE A 177 -0.05 -12.28 -3.05
CA ILE A 177 0.70 -11.86 -1.86
C ILE A 177 -0.16 -12.18 -0.63
N ASP A 178 0.06 -13.37 -0.07
CA ASP A 178 -0.74 -13.91 1.04
C ASP A 178 -0.15 -13.63 2.43
N ASP A 179 1.17 -13.43 2.53
CA ASP A 179 1.84 -13.03 3.77
C ASP A 179 1.60 -11.54 4.02
N TYR A 180 0.44 -11.23 4.59
CA TYR A 180 -0.05 -9.88 4.85
C TYR A 180 -0.27 -9.67 6.35
N THR A 181 0.23 -8.55 6.87
CA THR A 181 0.05 -8.13 8.26
C THR A 181 -0.29 -6.66 8.35
N SER A 182 -0.85 -6.23 9.49
CA SER A 182 -1.23 -4.82 9.69
C SER A 182 -0.86 -4.33 11.09
N VAL A 183 -0.50 -3.05 11.19
CA VAL A 183 -0.27 -2.33 12.44
C VAL A 183 -1.13 -1.07 12.45
N PHE A 184 -1.97 -0.95 13.47
CA PHE A 184 -2.93 0.14 13.61
C PHE A 184 -2.56 1.07 14.76
N ALA A 185 -2.56 2.37 14.49
CA ALA A 185 -2.62 3.44 15.49
C ALA A 185 -4.03 4.06 15.43
N GLU A 186 -4.92 3.61 16.30
CA GLU A 186 -6.36 3.91 16.21
C GLU A 186 -6.96 4.47 17.50
N GLY A 187 -7.93 5.37 17.38
CA GLY A 187 -8.75 5.85 18.49
C GLY A 187 -8.27 7.11 19.20
N MET A 188 -7.24 7.79 18.70
CA MET A 188 -6.68 8.99 19.34
C MET A 188 -7.62 10.20 19.31
N ASP A 189 -8.50 10.32 18.31
CA ASP A 189 -9.50 11.39 18.24
C ASP A 189 -10.78 11.01 19.02
N GLN A 190 -11.09 9.71 19.09
CA GLN A 190 -12.19 9.18 19.87
C GLN A 190 -11.93 9.25 21.39
N ASP A 191 -10.67 9.10 21.81
CA ASP A 191 -10.22 9.23 23.19
C ASP A 191 -9.03 10.21 23.30
N PRO A 192 -9.30 11.52 23.21
CA PRO A 192 -8.24 12.54 23.18
C PRO A 192 -7.48 12.66 24.51
N VAL A 193 -8.06 12.19 25.62
CA VAL A 193 -7.40 12.20 26.93
C VAL A 193 -6.23 11.21 26.95
N ASN A 194 -6.40 10.04 26.34
CA ASN A 194 -5.38 8.99 26.30
C ASN A 194 -4.63 8.93 24.95
N ALA A 195 -4.78 9.95 24.09
CA ALA A 195 -4.21 9.96 22.74
C ALA A 195 -2.70 9.69 22.70
N ILE A 196 -1.93 10.24 23.64
CA ILE A 196 -0.47 10.02 23.72
C ILE A 196 -0.16 8.54 24.01
N GLU A 197 -0.81 7.95 25.01
CA GLU A 197 -0.61 6.54 25.37
C GLU A 197 -1.05 5.60 24.23
N ILE A 198 -2.17 5.92 23.56
CA ILE A 198 -2.65 5.17 22.39
C ILE A 198 -1.58 5.15 21.29
N LEU A 199 -1.00 6.32 20.97
CA LEU A 199 0.02 6.45 19.94
C LEU A 199 1.33 5.76 20.34
N ASP A 200 1.81 5.95 21.56
CA ASP A 200 3.04 5.32 22.07
C ASP A 200 2.95 3.78 21.99
N ASN A 201 1.82 3.21 22.39
CA ASN A 201 1.59 1.77 22.27
C ASN A 201 1.58 1.29 20.82
N ALA A 202 1.02 2.07 19.89
CA ALA A 202 1.04 1.74 18.47
C ALA A 202 2.46 1.84 17.88
N TYR A 203 3.26 2.81 18.33
CA TYR A 203 4.65 2.98 17.91
C TYR A 203 5.54 1.82 18.38
N ILE A 204 5.32 1.31 19.59
CA ILE A 204 5.99 0.08 20.08
C ILE A 204 5.62 -1.13 19.19
N LYS A 205 4.35 -1.27 18.81
CA LYS A 205 3.93 -2.34 17.88
C LYS A 205 4.60 -2.20 16.51
N ALA A 206 4.70 -0.99 15.98
CA ALA A 206 5.38 -0.72 14.71
C ALA A 206 6.88 -1.03 14.78
N GLU A 207 7.55 -0.67 15.87
CA GLU A 207 8.96 -1.03 16.10
C GLU A 207 9.15 -2.55 16.16
N ASN A 208 8.30 -3.26 16.91
CA ASN A 208 8.35 -4.73 16.97
C ASN A 208 8.07 -5.36 15.60
N ALA A 209 7.13 -4.81 14.83
CA ALA A 209 6.86 -5.28 13.47
C ALA A 209 8.08 -5.09 12.58
N GLY A 210 8.75 -3.94 12.62
CA GLY A 210 9.95 -3.68 11.82
C GLY A 210 11.10 -4.64 12.12
N GLN A 211 11.28 -5.05 13.38
CA GLN A 211 12.30 -6.05 13.76
C GLN A 211 12.03 -7.47 13.23
N ASN A 212 10.76 -7.80 12.96
CA ASN A 212 10.31 -9.15 12.59
C ASN A 212 9.81 -9.25 11.13
N PHE A 213 9.86 -8.15 10.38
CA PHE A 213 9.37 -8.07 9.01
C PHE A 213 10.37 -8.63 8.00
#